data_AF-A0A5N6VNA1-F1
#
_entry.id   AF-A0A5N6VNA1-F1
#
_cell.length_a   1.000
_cell.length_b   1.000
_cell.length_c   1.000
_cell.angle_alpha   90.00
_cell.angle_beta   90.00
_cell.angle_gamma   90.00
#
_symmetry.space_group_name_H-M   'P 1'
#
loop_
_entity.id
_entity.type
_entity.pdbx_description
1 polymer ?
#
loop_
_entity_poly.entity_id
_entity_poly.type
_entity_poly.pdbx_seq_one_letter_code
_entity_poly.pdbx_strand_id
1 'polypeptide(L)'
;MAHDIFQTQVVRGKSYIYTQHNYPSILPSSADMKINPQGDKFYYLRRILHDYPDAQGIKILKNLRAVMAHDSQILVDEMVLPGTNVPWQATLADLSLMVSMGGKERSKEQWETLAEQSDLRVAEVHTYDKSDNFSVIVLELR
;
A
#
# COMPACT_ATOMS: atom_id res chain seq x y z
N MET A 1 -9.27 -13.54 -3.53
CA MET A 1 -9.29 -12.85 -4.84
C MET A 1 -8.04 -11.99 -4.89
N ALA A 2 -7.00 -12.40 -5.61
CA ALA A 2 -5.79 -11.58 -5.71
C ALA A 2 -6.00 -10.48 -6.75
N HIS A 3 -5.61 -9.25 -6.42
CA HIS A 3 -5.69 -8.11 -7.30
C HIS A 3 -4.63 -8.20 -8.42
N ASP A 4 -5.04 -7.95 -9.65
CA ASP A 4 -4.14 -7.75 -10.78
C ASP A 4 -3.53 -6.34 -10.67
N ILE A 5 -2.37 -6.25 -10.03
CA ILE A 5 -1.59 -5.01 -9.89
C ILE A 5 -0.90 -4.59 -11.21
N PHE A 6 -1.18 -5.27 -12.33
CA PHE A 6 -0.42 -5.15 -13.58
C PHE A 6 -1.18 -4.49 -14.75
N GLN A 7 -2.43 -4.05 -14.58
CA GLN A 7 -3.12 -3.22 -15.58
C GLN A 7 -3.12 -1.73 -15.24
N THR A 8 -2.34 -0.97 -16.02
CA THR A 8 -2.25 0.49 -15.99
C THR A 8 -3.56 1.15 -16.49
N GLN A 9 -4.09 2.13 -15.74
CA GLN A 9 -5.03 3.12 -16.29
C GLN A 9 -4.46 4.53 -16.22
N VAL A 10 -4.48 5.22 -17.36
CA VAL A 10 -3.91 6.56 -17.55
C VAL A 10 -4.90 7.62 -17.09
N VAL A 11 -4.57 8.37 -16.05
CA VAL A 11 -5.20 9.68 -15.78
C VAL A 11 -4.24 10.77 -16.26
N ARG A 12 -4.74 11.64 -17.14
CA ARG A 12 -3.94 12.68 -17.79
C ARG A 12 -3.32 13.62 -16.77
N GLY A 13 -1.99 13.57 -16.66
CA GLY A 13 -1.17 14.47 -15.87
C GLY A 13 -0.20 13.71 -14.96
N LYS A 14 0.78 13.01 -15.56
CA LYS A 14 1.92 12.30 -14.92
C LYS A 14 1.66 11.89 -13.45
N SER A 15 0.83 10.86 -13.26
CA SER A 15 0.59 10.22 -11.96
C SER A 15 0.13 8.78 -12.25
N TYR A 16 0.74 7.79 -11.57
CA TYR A 16 0.40 6.38 -11.74
C TYR A 16 -0.58 5.97 -10.64
N ILE A 17 -1.77 5.54 -11.06
CA ILE A 17 -2.87 5.14 -10.19
C ILE A 17 -3.00 3.61 -10.26
N TYR A 18 -2.89 2.95 -9.12
CA TYR A 18 -3.25 1.54 -8.98
C TYR A 18 -4.58 1.46 -8.20
N THR A 19 -5.63 0.95 -8.85
CA THR A 19 -6.97 0.78 -8.24
C THR A 19 -7.57 -0.58 -8.58
N GLN A 20 -8.38 -1.12 -7.66
CA GLN A 20 -8.94 -2.48 -7.61
C GLN A 20 -9.92 -2.92 -8.73
N HIS A 21 -9.96 -2.30 -9.92
CA HIS A 21 -10.94 -2.66 -10.95
C HIS A 21 -10.29 -3.01 -12.30
N ASN A 22 -9.76 -4.24 -12.41
CA ASN A 22 -9.85 -5.09 -13.62
C ASN A 22 -9.25 -6.48 -13.37
N TYR A 23 -9.94 -7.53 -13.82
CA TYR A 23 -9.45 -8.92 -13.92
C TYR A 23 -8.96 -9.19 -15.35
N PRO A 24 -7.85 -9.96 -15.56
CA PRO A 24 -7.99 -11.40 -15.72
C PRO A 24 -6.88 -12.26 -15.07
N SER A 25 -7.26 -13.49 -14.79
CA SER A 25 -6.51 -14.62 -14.21
C SER A 25 -5.17 -14.92 -14.89
N ILE A 26 -4.07 -14.71 -14.17
CA ILE A 26 -2.83 -15.51 -14.02
C ILE A 26 -2.08 -14.84 -12.86
N LEU A 27 -1.59 -15.58 -11.84
CA LEU A 27 -0.77 -15.00 -10.77
C LEU A 27 0.70 -14.92 -11.26
N PRO A 28 1.26 -13.75 -11.59
CA PRO A 28 2.70 -13.64 -11.84
C PRO A 28 3.42 -13.63 -10.48
N SER A 29 4.63 -14.14 -10.47
CA SER A 29 5.45 -14.16 -9.26
C SER A 29 5.89 -12.74 -8.87
N SER A 30 6.35 -12.54 -7.63
CA SER A 30 6.94 -11.26 -7.17
C SER A 30 8.13 -10.75 -8.01
N ALA A 31 8.63 -11.54 -8.96
CA ALA A 31 9.72 -11.18 -9.86
C ALA A 31 9.28 -10.30 -11.06
N ASP A 32 7.99 -10.16 -11.34
CA ASP A 32 7.48 -9.55 -12.59
C ASP A 32 7.05 -8.07 -12.46
N MET A 33 7.33 -7.43 -11.32
CA MET A 33 6.98 -6.03 -11.04
C MET A 33 7.87 -5.05 -11.84
N LYS A 34 7.49 -4.74 -13.09
CA LYS A 34 8.11 -3.66 -13.87
C LYS A 34 7.58 -2.28 -13.43
N ILE A 35 8.26 -1.62 -12.50
CA ILE A 35 8.00 -0.20 -12.22
C ILE A 35 8.68 0.64 -13.30
N ASN A 36 7.91 1.41 -14.04
CA ASN A 36 8.45 2.36 -15.00
C ASN A 36 7.49 3.56 -15.06
N PRO A 37 7.70 4.57 -14.20
CA PRO A 37 8.88 5.44 -14.32
C PRO A 37 9.72 5.67 -13.07
N GLN A 38 10.96 6.07 -13.36
CA GLN A 38 11.93 6.57 -12.40
C GLN A 38 11.69 8.07 -12.14
N GLY A 39 11.72 8.46 -10.88
CA GLY A 39 11.74 9.85 -10.42
C GLY A 39 10.39 10.56 -10.46
N ASP A 40 9.27 9.85 -10.41
CA ASP A 40 7.96 10.50 -10.33
C ASP A 40 7.74 11.14 -8.96
N LYS A 41 6.96 12.22 -8.94
CA LYS A 41 6.67 12.92 -7.69
C LYS A 41 5.85 12.08 -6.71
N PHE A 42 4.89 11.28 -7.21
CA PHE A 42 3.97 10.51 -6.39
C PHE A 42 3.77 9.10 -6.92
N TYR A 43 3.82 8.12 -6.01
CA TYR A 43 3.48 6.72 -6.24
C TYR A 43 2.27 6.37 -5.36
N TYR A 44 1.10 6.13 -5.93
CA TYR A 44 -0.13 5.92 -5.16
C TYR A 44 -0.53 4.44 -5.12
N LEU A 45 -0.67 3.91 -3.91
CA LEU A 45 -1.11 2.55 -3.63
C LEU A 45 -2.40 2.59 -2.82
N ARG A 46 -3.50 2.09 -3.37
CA ARG A 46 -4.77 2.01 -2.64
C ARG A 46 -5.21 0.58 -2.50
N ARG A 47 -5.33 0.10 -1.25
CA ARG A 47 -5.82 -1.25 -0.94
C ARG A 47 -5.02 -2.33 -1.68
N ILE A 48 -3.71 -2.30 -1.47
CA ILE A 48 -2.72 -3.20 -2.09
C ILE A 48 -1.86 -3.84 -1.00
N LEU A 49 -1.23 -3.03 -0.14
CA LEU A 49 -0.29 -3.51 0.87
C LEU A 49 -0.97 -4.34 1.96
N HIS A 50 -2.26 -4.13 2.25
CA HIS A 50 -3.01 -4.96 3.18
C HIS A 50 -3.27 -6.40 2.69
N ASP A 51 -3.19 -6.65 1.38
CA ASP A 51 -3.34 -8.01 0.83
C ASP A 51 -2.10 -8.88 1.10
N TYR A 52 -0.99 -8.25 1.49
CA TYR A 52 0.31 -8.89 1.57
C TYR A 52 0.83 -8.96 3.01
N PRO A 53 1.53 -10.05 3.38
CA PRO A 53 2.33 -10.10 4.59
C PRO A 53 3.47 -9.07 4.54
N ASP A 54 4.06 -8.78 5.70
CA ASP A 54 5.10 -7.75 5.81
C ASP A 54 6.31 -8.04 4.89
N ALA A 55 6.72 -9.30 4.74
CA ALA A 55 7.84 -9.68 3.87
C ALA A 55 7.61 -9.31 2.39
N GLN A 56 6.37 -9.42 1.90
CA GLN A 56 5.99 -9.04 0.54
C GLN A 56 5.77 -7.52 0.43
N GLY A 57 5.15 -6.90 1.43
CA GLY A 57 5.00 -5.44 1.51
C GLY A 57 6.33 -4.71 1.45
N ILE A 58 7.34 -5.20 2.19
CA ILE A 58 8.71 -4.66 2.16
C ILE A 58 9.33 -4.77 0.76
N LYS A 59 9.12 -5.89 0.05
CA LYS A 59 9.62 -6.04 -1.32
C LYS A 59 8.99 -5.01 -2.26
N ILE A 60 7.69 -4.79 -2.16
CA ILE A 60 6.96 -3.80 -2.96
C ILE A 60 7.51 -2.39 -2.68
N LEU A 61 7.62 -2.02 -1.40
CA LEU A 61 8.13 -0.71 -1.00
C LEU A 61 9.60 -0.49 -1.40
N LYS A 62 10.46 -1.51 -1.28
CA LYS A 62 11.86 -1.44 -1.73
C LYS A 62 11.99 -1.25 -3.23
N ASN A 63 11.14 -1.91 -4.01
CA ASN A 63 11.11 -1.73 -5.46
C ASN A 63 10.68 -0.30 -5.82
N LEU A 64 9.66 0.26 -5.15
CA LEU A 64 9.26 1.65 -5.36
C LEU A 64 10.36 2.62 -4.94
N ARG A 65 10.97 2.40 -3.77
CA ARG A 65 12.11 3.19 -3.29
C ARG A 65 13.24 3.24 -4.31
N ALA A 66 13.54 2.13 -4.99
CA ALA A 66 14.63 2.06 -5.97
C ALA A 66 14.43 2.99 -7.18
N VAL A 67 13.20 3.46 -7.43
CA VAL A 67 12.87 4.35 -8.53
C VAL A 67 12.48 5.75 -8.08
N MET A 68 12.43 6.05 -6.77
CA MET A 68 12.10 7.37 -6.24
C MET A 68 13.22 8.40 -6.49
N ALA A 69 12.83 9.64 -6.79
CA ALA A 69 13.69 10.81 -6.64
C ALA A 69 13.74 11.28 -5.17
N HIS A 70 14.64 12.20 -4.86
CA HIS A 70 14.81 12.74 -3.50
C HIS A 70 13.52 13.35 -2.94
N ASP A 71 12.69 13.95 -3.79
CA ASP A 71 11.45 14.60 -3.40
C ASP A 71 10.19 13.78 -3.75
N SER A 72 10.35 12.51 -4.16
CA SER A 72 9.24 11.60 -4.40
C SER A 72 8.56 11.18 -3.10
N GLN A 73 7.26 10.90 -3.18
CA GLN A 73 6.47 10.36 -2.09
C GLN A 73 5.72 9.09 -2.53
N ILE A 74 5.58 8.13 -1.63
CA ILE A 74 4.64 7.02 -1.78
C ILE A 74 3.41 7.34 -0.93
N LEU A 75 2.23 7.29 -1.53
CA LEU A 75 0.95 7.55 -0.89
C LEU A 75 0.22 6.23 -0.73
N VAL A 76 0.10 5.73 0.51
CA VAL A 76 -0.59 4.48 0.82
C VAL A 76 -1.97 4.79 1.39
N ASP A 77 -3.03 4.42 0.68
CA ASP A 77 -4.43 4.64 1.05
C ASP A 77 -5.06 3.35 1.56
N GLU A 78 -5.01 3.18 2.88
CA GLU A 78 -5.43 1.98 3.61
C GLU A 78 -5.90 2.31 5.03
N MET A 79 -6.34 1.29 5.78
CA MET A 79 -6.75 1.46 7.17
C MET A 79 -5.52 1.62 8.06
N VAL A 80 -5.60 2.56 9.01
CA VAL A 80 -4.62 2.70 10.10
C VAL A 80 -5.34 2.40 11.40
N LEU A 81 -5.20 1.16 11.88
CA LEU A 81 -5.97 0.69 13.03
C LEU A 81 -5.46 1.33 14.33
N PRO A 82 -6.35 1.74 15.24
CA PRO A 82 -5.94 2.16 16.58
C PRO A 82 -5.44 0.95 17.38
N GLY A 83 -4.49 1.16 18.30
CA GLY A 83 -3.96 0.07 19.14
C GLY A 83 -4.97 -0.55 20.11
N THR A 84 -6.09 0.12 20.38
CA THR A 84 -7.21 -0.37 21.21
C THR A 84 -8.53 0.16 20.65
N ASN A 85 -9.65 -0.44 21.05
CA ASN A 85 -11.01 -0.04 20.63
C ASN A 85 -11.19 -0.01 19.09
N VAL A 86 -10.62 -0.99 18.39
CA VAL A 86 -10.79 -1.16 16.94
C VAL A 86 -12.28 -1.39 16.63
N PRO A 87 -12.87 -0.67 15.66
CA PRO A 87 -14.24 -0.92 15.20
C PRO A 87 -14.42 -2.36 14.74
N TRP A 88 -15.57 -2.98 15.07
CA TRP A 88 -15.82 -4.39 14.74
C TRP A 88 -15.81 -4.65 13.22
N GLN A 89 -16.18 -3.65 12.41
CA GLN A 89 -16.11 -3.72 10.95
C GLN A 89 -14.68 -3.89 10.46
N ALA A 90 -13.73 -3.13 11.05
CA ALA A 90 -12.32 -3.23 10.74
C ALA A 90 -11.75 -4.59 11.17
N THR A 91 -12.17 -5.10 12.34
CA THR A 91 -11.81 -6.46 12.79
C THR A 91 -12.33 -7.53 11.82
N LEU A 92 -13.58 -7.40 11.35
CA LEU A 92 -14.15 -8.35 10.40
C LEU A 92 -13.46 -8.28 9.04
N ALA A 93 -13.09 -7.09 8.58
CA ALA A 93 -12.32 -6.90 7.35
C ALA A 93 -10.94 -7.57 7.46
N ASP A 94 -10.21 -7.35 8.55
CA ASP A 94 -8.91 -7.98 8.80
C ASP A 94 -8.98 -9.51 8.81
N LEU A 95 -9.98 -10.07 9.52
CA LEU A 95 -10.22 -11.51 9.52
C LEU A 95 -10.54 -12.05 8.11
N SER A 96 -11.32 -11.31 7.33
CA SER A 96 -11.64 -11.66 5.95
C SER A 96 -10.40 -11.68 5.05
N LEU A 97 -9.51 -10.69 5.19
CA LEU A 97 -8.23 -10.62 4.46
C LEU A 97 -7.30 -11.76 4.85
N MET A 98 -7.20 -12.05 6.15
CA MET A 98 -6.39 -13.13 6.69
C MET A 98 -6.82 -14.48 6.11
N VAL A 99 -8.11 -14.79 6.13
CA VAL A 99 -8.65 -16.06 5.61
C VAL A 99 -8.53 -16.15 4.09
N SER A 100 -8.74 -15.04 3.37
CA SER A 100 -8.84 -15.06 1.90
C SER A 100 -7.50 -14.95 1.19
N MET A 101 -6.53 -14.26 1.78
CA MET A 101 -5.29 -13.84 1.12
C MET A 101 -4.03 -13.94 2.00
N GLY A 102 -4.18 -14.21 3.30
CA GLY A 102 -3.07 -14.09 4.26
C GLY A 102 -2.61 -12.64 4.45
N GLY A 103 -3.48 -11.68 4.11
CA GLY A 103 -3.28 -10.26 4.32
C GLY A 103 -3.49 -9.85 5.78
N LYS A 104 -3.23 -8.57 6.05
CA LYS A 104 -3.44 -7.95 7.37
C LYS A 104 -3.67 -6.44 7.23
N GLU A 105 -4.65 -5.95 7.97
CA GLU A 105 -4.73 -4.53 8.32
C GLU A 105 -3.63 -4.20 9.33
N ARG A 106 -3.18 -2.94 9.36
CA ARG A 106 -2.01 -2.52 10.15
C ARG A 106 -2.32 -1.36 11.08
N SER A 107 -1.74 -1.39 12.27
CA SER A 107 -1.67 -0.22 13.17
C SER A 107 -0.66 0.80 12.66
N LYS A 108 -0.67 2.01 13.24
CA LYS A 108 0.33 3.05 12.93
C LYS A 108 1.77 2.55 13.15
N GLU A 109 2.02 1.87 14.26
CA GLU A 109 3.34 1.35 14.62
C GLU A 109 3.79 0.25 13.64
N GLN A 110 2.85 -0.56 13.16
CA GLN A 110 3.13 -1.59 12.16
C GLN A 110 3.42 -0.98 10.78
N TRP A 111 2.74 0.11 10.40
CA TRP A 111 3.06 0.89 9.21
C TRP A 111 4.45 1.53 9.29
N GLU A 112 4.79 2.13 10.43
CA GLU A 112 6.12 2.70 10.69
C GLU A 112 7.21 1.63 10.59
N THR A 113 6.98 0.46 11.19
CA THR A 113 7.91 -0.69 11.11
C THR A 113 8.09 -1.17 9.67
N LEU A 114 7.01 -1.26 8.90
CA LEU A 114 7.06 -1.68 7.48
C LEU A 114 7.84 -0.68 6.63
N ALA A 115 7.63 0.63 6.85
CA ALA A 115 8.36 1.70 6.18
C ALA A 115 9.85 1.68 6.54
N GLU A 116 10.18 1.54 7.82
CA GLU A 116 11.56 1.49 8.31
C GLU A 116 12.33 0.31 7.72
N GLN A 117 11.73 -0.89 7.69
CA GLN A 117 12.35 -2.06 7.07
C GLN A 117 12.55 -1.93 5.55
N SER A 118 11.91 -0.93 4.94
CA SER A 118 12.00 -0.59 3.53
C SER A 118 12.90 0.62 3.26
N ASP A 119 13.66 1.10 4.26
CA ASP A 119 14.50 2.31 4.18
C ASP A 119 13.72 3.57 3.78
N LEU A 120 12.48 3.67 4.29
CA LEU A 120 11.56 4.80 4.18
C LEU A 120 11.18 5.29 5.59
N ARG A 121 10.51 6.44 5.66
CA ARG A 121 9.86 6.92 6.89
C ARG A 121 8.41 7.33 6.63
N VAL A 122 7.56 7.16 7.63
CA VAL A 122 6.21 7.75 7.65
C VAL A 122 6.36 9.24 7.94
N ALA A 123 6.07 10.09 6.96
CA ALA A 123 6.11 11.55 7.11
C ALA A 123 4.81 12.06 7.72
N GLU A 124 3.67 11.61 7.20
CA GLU A 124 2.34 12.09 7.58
C GLU A 124 1.31 10.96 7.49
N VAL A 125 0.24 11.08 8.28
CA VAL A 125 -0.94 10.19 8.21
C VAL A 125 -2.18 11.06 8.21
N HIS A 126 -2.96 11.00 7.13
CA HIS A 126 -4.17 11.79 6.94
C HIS A 126 -5.40 10.88 6.95
N THR A 127 -6.09 10.78 8.09
CA THR A 127 -7.33 10.01 8.23
C THR A 127 -8.51 10.80 7.68
N TYR A 128 -9.09 10.32 6.57
CA TYR A 128 -10.24 10.96 5.92
C TYR A 128 -11.56 10.29 6.27
N ASP A 129 -11.56 9.03 6.70
CA ASP A 129 -12.71 8.33 7.25
C ASP A 129 -12.40 7.88 8.68
N LYS A 130 -13.06 8.50 9.67
CA LYS A 130 -12.84 8.18 11.09
C LYS A 130 -13.66 6.99 11.58
N SER A 131 -14.69 6.57 10.85
CA SER A 131 -15.50 5.38 11.20
C SER A 131 -14.65 4.13 11.06
N ASP A 132 -13.96 4.03 9.92
CA ASP A 132 -13.20 2.84 9.54
C ASP A 132 -11.68 3.07 9.60
N ASN A 133 -11.23 4.30 9.90
CA ASN A 133 -9.82 4.72 9.93
C ASN A 133 -9.11 4.64 8.58
N PHE A 134 -9.83 4.80 7.46
CA PHE A 134 -9.17 4.97 6.17
C PHE A 134 -8.33 6.24 6.16
N SER A 135 -7.08 6.07 5.79
CA SER A 135 -6.07 7.11 5.87
C SER A 135 -5.15 7.06 4.66
N VAL A 136 -4.63 8.22 4.27
CA VAL A 136 -3.50 8.30 3.36
C VAL A 136 -2.23 8.46 4.20
N ILE A 137 -1.33 7.49 4.11
CA ILE A 137 -0.02 7.45 4.75
C ILE A 137 1.00 7.95 3.73
N VAL A 138 1.72 9.01 4.06
CA VAL A 138 2.77 9.58 3.22
C VAL A 138 4.11 8.98 3.63
N LEU A 139 4.76 8.25 2.72
CA LEU A 139 6.09 7.71 2.90
C LEU A 139 7.12 8.49 2.09
N GLU A 140 8.24 8.79 2.72
CA GLU A 140 9.36 9.52 2.14
C GLU A 140 10.67 8.74 2.32
N LEU A 141 11.68 9.08 1.53
CA LEU A 141 13.03 8.59 1.76
C LEU A 141 13.51 9.01 3.16
N ARG A 142 14.23 8.11 3.82
CA ARG A 142 14.84 8.36 5.13
C ARG A 142 16.13 9.17 5.01
#